data_AF-A0A150J3S1-F1
#
_entry.id   AF-A0A150J3S1-F1
#
_cell.length_a   1.000
_cell.length_b   1.000
_cell.length_c   1.000
_cell.angle_alpha   90.00
_cell.angle_beta   90.00
_cell.angle_gamma   90.00
#
_symmetry.space_group_name_H-M   'P 1'
#
loop_
_entity.id
_entity.type
_entity.pdbx_description
1 polymer ?
#
loop_
_entity_poly.entity_id
_entity_poly.type
_entity_poly.pdbx_seq_one_letter_code
_entity_poly.pdbx_strand_id
1 'polypeptide(L)'
;MSKKLFIILFLLMGIVLSSFMFFSETEKLNLQLNSNNELEDRVTQSYTILQEANSTLIEKKLILYEKIQYKNKLSEDEKSLLEEQNKLNQEVFSYNVYESKDPRDFVDINDPLVLETLDQIITPNMGNAEKARAIFNYTRDEISKDEKLIRNGRIDYWNYPKNIINSKKGEYEDKIILLISMLRAAGFKESEVEVVGAKISIINSTSSDIWVELKLNGNTYLFLPRENNNFDSFNKNDIYKIYNVQELFRFNDKTLMRS
;
A
#
# COMPACT_ATOMS: atom_id res chain seq x y z
N MET A 1 57.34 -61.99 -96.85
CA MET A 1 57.06 -62.11 -95.40
C MET A 1 56.33 -63.43 -95.18
N SER A 2 56.78 -64.32 -94.28
CA SER A 2 56.11 -65.62 -94.08
C SER A 2 54.72 -65.42 -93.45
N LYS A 3 53.70 -66.18 -93.86
CA LYS A 3 52.33 -66.08 -93.29
C LYS A 3 52.30 -66.16 -91.76
N LYS A 4 53.23 -66.91 -91.16
CA LYS A 4 53.42 -67.01 -89.70
C LYS A 4 53.81 -65.67 -89.06
N LEU A 5 54.67 -64.90 -89.71
CA LEU A 5 55.15 -63.61 -89.20
C LEU A 5 54.02 -62.55 -89.21
N PHE A 6 53.15 -62.58 -90.21
CA PHE A 6 51.97 -61.71 -90.28
C PHE A 6 50.92 -62.05 -89.19
N ILE A 7 50.67 -63.34 -88.93
CA ILE A 7 49.78 -63.79 -87.85
C ILE A 7 50.32 -63.35 -86.48
N ILE A 8 51.63 -63.51 -86.24
CA ILE A 8 52.27 -63.08 -84.99
C ILE A 8 52.17 -61.56 -84.84
N LEU A 9 52.40 -60.78 -85.91
CA LEU A 9 52.29 -59.32 -85.88
C LEU A 9 50.84 -58.87 -85.62
N PHE A 10 49.86 -59.53 -86.22
CA PHE A 10 48.44 -59.25 -86.02
C PHE A 10 48.01 -59.55 -84.57
N LEU A 11 48.46 -60.67 -84.00
CA LEU A 11 48.21 -61.00 -82.60
C LEU A 11 48.89 -60.01 -81.65
N LEU A 12 50.13 -59.60 -81.92
CA LEU A 12 50.83 -58.57 -81.15
C LEU A 12 50.09 -57.22 -81.22
N MET A 13 49.65 -56.80 -82.41
CA MET A 13 48.87 -55.58 -82.59
C MET A 13 47.53 -55.66 -81.83
N GLY A 14 46.86 -56.80 -81.87
CA GLY A 14 45.63 -57.05 -81.12
C GLY A 14 45.82 -57.00 -79.60
N ILE A 15 46.94 -57.53 -79.10
CA ILE A 15 47.32 -57.44 -77.68
C ILE A 15 47.61 -56.00 -77.28
N VAL A 16 48.36 -55.24 -78.10
CA VAL A 16 48.65 -53.82 -77.81
C VAL A 16 47.37 -52.98 -77.81
N LEU A 17 46.48 -53.18 -78.79
CA LEU A 17 45.20 -52.49 -78.87
C LEU A 17 44.30 -52.83 -77.68
N SER A 18 44.23 -54.11 -77.27
CA SER A 18 43.43 -54.50 -76.12
C SER A 18 44.03 -53.96 -74.82
N SER A 19 45.34 -54.02 -74.62
CA SER A 19 46.02 -53.42 -73.47
C SER A 19 45.79 -51.90 -73.39
N PHE A 20 45.82 -51.19 -74.52
CA PHE A 20 45.51 -49.76 -74.57
C PHE A 20 44.05 -49.47 -74.20
N MET A 21 43.10 -50.25 -74.72
CA MET A 21 41.68 -50.11 -74.35
C MET A 21 41.46 -50.39 -72.86
N PHE A 22 42.09 -51.44 -72.31
CA PHE A 22 42.03 -51.74 -70.87
C PHE A 22 42.63 -50.63 -70.01
N PHE A 23 43.77 -50.06 -70.44
CA PHE A 23 44.38 -48.92 -69.75
C PHE A 23 43.47 -47.69 -69.78
N SER A 24 42.90 -47.34 -70.94
CA SER A 24 41.97 -46.21 -71.06
C SER A 24 40.72 -46.37 -70.20
N GLU A 25 40.13 -47.57 -70.14
CA GLU A 25 38.94 -47.80 -69.31
C GLU A 25 39.29 -47.82 -67.82
N THR A 26 40.47 -48.32 -67.46
CA THR A 26 40.97 -48.29 -66.07
C THR A 26 41.27 -46.86 -65.62
N GLU A 27 41.82 -46.03 -66.49
CA GLU A 27 42.07 -44.61 -66.20
C GLU A 27 40.75 -43.84 -65.98
N LYS A 28 39.73 -44.06 -66.85
CA LYS A 28 38.38 -43.50 -66.65
C LYS A 28 37.75 -43.96 -65.33
N LEU A 29 37.88 -45.25 -65.01
CA LEU A 29 37.36 -45.82 -63.77
C LEU A 29 38.02 -45.17 -62.54
N ASN A 30 39.35 -44.99 -62.57
CA ASN A 30 40.10 -44.35 -61.49
C ASN A 30 39.71 -42.87 -61.32
N LEU A 31 39.49 -42.14 -62.42
CA LEU A 31 39.00 -40.75 -62.38
C LEU A 31 37.60 -40.67 -61.77
N GLN A 32 36.70 -41.58 -62.16
CA GLN A 32 35.36 -41.66 -61.57
C GLN A 32 35.40 -42.02 -60.08
N LEU A 33 36.26 -42.97 -59.69
CA LEU A 33 36.44 -43.36 -58.30
C LEU A 33 36.92 -42.18 -57.45
N ASN A 34 37.92 -41.43 -57.93
CA ASN A 34 38.41 -40.23 -57.25
C ASN A 34 37.31 -39.17 -57.12
N SER A 35 36.55 -38.92 -58.19
CA SER A 35 35.43 -37.99 -58.15
C SER A 35 34.33 -38.42 -57.17
N ASN A 36 34.06 -39.73 -57.06
CA ASN A 36 33.08 -40.26 -56.12
C ASN A 36 33.55 -40.12 -54.68
N ASN A 37 34.83 -40.40 -54.40
CA ASN A 37 35.42 -40.21 -53.07
C ASN A 37 35.36 -38.73 -52.64
N GLU A 38 35.71 -37.80 -53.54
CA GLU A 38 35.58 -36.36 -53.24
C GLU A 38 34.13 -35.93 -52.99
N LEU A 39 33.17 -36.56 -53.67
CA LEU A 39 31.74 -36.29 -53.48
C LEU A 39 31.28 -36.83 -52.12
N GLU A 40 31.71 -38.04 -51.76
CA GLU A 40 31.43 -38.68 -50.47
C GLU A 40 31.98 -37.85 -49.31
N ASP A 41 33.21 -37.35 -49.43
CA ASP A 41 33.82 -36.45 -48.45
C ASP A 41 33.00 -35.15 -48.31
N ARG A 42 32.58 -34.54 -49.42
CA ARG A 42 31.76 -33.32 -49.41
C ARG A 42 30.37 -33.56 -48.79
N VAL A 43 29.75 -34.69 -49.08
CA VAL A 43 28.47 -35.09 -48.49
C VAL A 43 28.62 -35.27 -46.99
N THR A 44 29.67 -35.95 -46.56
CA THR A 44 29.98 -36.18 -45.13
C THR A 44 30.19 -34.85 -44.40
N GLN A 45 31.02 -33.95 -44.94
CA GLN A 45 31.24 -32.62 -44.37
C GLN A 45 29.95 -31.81 -44.30
N SER A 46 29.14 -31.82 -45.35
CA SER A 46 27.85 -31.11 -45.37
C SER A 46 26.89 -31.65 -44.31
N TYR A 47 26.88 -32.97 -44.09
CA TYR A 47 26.07 -33.60 -43.05
C TYR A 47 26.53 -33.17 -41.64
N THR A 48 27.84 -33.15 -41.38
CA THR A 48 28.40 -32.68 -40.10
C THR A 48 28.03 -31.22 -39.84
N ILE A 49 28.20 -30.33 -40.82
CA ILE A 49 27.83 -28.91 -40.70
C ILE A 49 26.33 -28.77 -40.41
N LEU A 50 25.48 -29.53 -41.09
CA LEU A 50 24.04 -29.49 -40.90
C LEU A 50 23.65 -29.98 -39.49
N GLN A 51 24.32 -31.02 -38.99
CA GLN A 51 24.12 -31.54 -37.65
C GLN A 51 24.50 -30.50 -36.57
N GLU A 52 25.65 -29.85 -36.71
CA GLU A 52 26.11 -28.79 -35.80
C GLU A 52 25.17 -27.56 -35.84
N ALA A 53 24.77 -27.14 -37.03
CA ALA A 53 23.84 -26.02 -37.21
C ALA A 53 22.47 -26.32 -36.58
N ASN A 54 21.97 -27.55 -36.73
CA ASN A 54 20.70 -27.96 -36.14
C ASN A 54 20.79 -28.04 -34.60
N SER A 55 21.90 -28.56 -34.06
CA SER A 55 22.14 -28.56 -32.60
C SER A 55 22.17 -27.14 -32.04
N THR A 56 22.90 -26.23 -32.70
CA THR A 56 22.97 -24.81 -32.33
C THR A 56 21.61 -24.13 -32.41
N LEU A 57 20.79 -24.47 -33.43
CA LEU A 57 19.45 -23.92 -33.58
C LEU A 57 18.52 -24.37 -32.44
N ILE A 58 18.59 -25.64 -32.05
CA ILE A 58 17.81 -26.19 -30.93
C ILE A 58 18.18 -25.47 -29.63
N GLU A 59 19.47 -25.29 -29.34
CA GLU A 59 19.94 -24.56 -28.15
C GLU A 59 19.42 -23.10 -28.14
N LYS A 60 19.61 -22.38 -29.25
CA LYS A 60 19.12 -20.99 -29.37
C LYS A 60 17.61 -20.88 -29.22
N LYS A 61 16.86 -21.86 -29.73
CA LYS A 61 15.41 -21.91 -29.59
C LYS A 61 15.01 -22.12 -28.13
N LEU A 62 15.74 -22.95 -27.38
CA LEU A 62 15.50 -23.20 -25.97
C LEU A 62 15.75 -21.93 -25.14
N ILE A 63 16.89 -21.26 -25.36
CA ILE A 63 17.20 -19.96 -24.74
C ILE A 63 16.11 -18.91 -25.04
N LEU A 64 15.61 -18.87 -26.27
CA LEU A 64 14.54 -17.94 -26.65
C LEU A 64 13.24 -18.24 -25.89
N TYR A 65 12.86 -19.51 -25.75
CA TYR A 65 11.67 -19.88 -24.97
C TYR A 65 11.80 -19.49 -23.50
N GLU A 66 12.96 -19.72 -22.87
CA GLU A 66 13.22 -19.29 -21.49
C GLU A 66 13.08 -17.77 -21.33
N LYS A 67 13.63 -16.99 -22.28
CA LYS A 67 13.49 -15.53 -22.27
C LYS A 67 12.04 -15.07 -22.43
N ILE A 68 11.25 -15.74 -23.25
CA ILE A 68 9.82 -15.44 -23.41
C ILE A 68 9.06 -15.73 -22.10
N GLN A 69 9.33 -16.88 -21.47
CA GLN A 69 8.70 -17.21 -20.18
C GLN A 69 9.08 -16.21 -19.09
N TYR A 70 10.36 -15.83 -19.00
CA TYR A 70 10.82 -14.83 -18.06
C TYR A 70 10.17 -13.46 -18.29
N LYS A 71 10.03 -13.03 -19.55
CA LYS A 71 9.33 -11.79 -19.91
C LYS A 71 7.86 -11.81 -19.48
N ASN A 72 7.16 -12.94 -19.67
CA ASN A 72 5.77 -13.06 -19.25
C ASN A 72 5.65 -12.95 -17.72
N LYS A 73 6.54 -13.60 -16.97
CA LYS A 73 6.59 -13.47 -15.51
C LYS A 73 6.82 -12.02 -15.06
N LEU A 74 7.77 -11.32 -15.68
CA LEU A 74 8.00 -9.90 -15.37
C LEU A 74 6.74 -9.04 -15.61
N SER A 75 5.98 -9.32 -16.68
CA SER A 75 4.74 -8.60 -16.94
C SER A 75 3.65 -8.87 -15.90
N GLU A 76 3.59 -10.08 -15.35
CA GLU A 76 2.68 -10.42 -14.25
C GLU A 76 3.10 -9.71 -12.95
N ASP A 77 4.40 -9.73 -12.63
CA ASP A 77 4.97 -9.04 -11.47
C ASP A 77 4.75 -7.52 -11.56
N GLU A 78 4.95 -6.90 -12.72
CA GLU A 78 4.67 -5.46 -12.96
C GLU A 78 3.19 -5.11 -12.71
N LYS A 79 2.27 -5.98 -13.16
CA LYS A 79 0.84 -5.76 -12.93
C LYS A 79 0.50 -5.85 -11.44
N SER A 80 1.04 -6.84 -10.73
CA SER A 80 0.86 -6.99 -9.27
C SER A 80 1.40 -5.76 -8.52
N LEU A 81 2.58 -5.28 -8.89
CA LEU A 81 3.19 -4.09 -8.28
C LEU A 81 2.37 -2.83 -8.54
N LEU A 82 1.79 -2.68 -9.73
CA LEU A 82 0.92 -1.55 -10.05
C LEU A 82 -0.38 -1.58 -9.23
N GLU A 83 -0.99 -2.75 -9.05
CA GLU A 83 -2.17 -2.92 -8.19
C GLU A 83 -1.85 -2.56 -6.73
N GLU A 84 -0.70 -3.02 -6.21
CA GLU A 84 -0.24 -2.69 -4.87
C GLU A 84 0.08 -1.19 -4.72
N GLN A 85 0.76 -0.59 -5.71
CA GLN A 85 1.02 0.85 -5.73
C GLN A 85 -0.28 1.65 -5.72
N ASN A 86 -1.28 1.27 -6.52
CA ASN A 86 -2.57 1.94 -6.54
C ASN A 86 -3.29 1.84 -5.18
N LYS A 87 -3.25 0.67 -4.55
CA LYS A 87 -3.81 0.46 -3.21
C LYS A 87 -3.10 1.36 -2.18
N LEU A 88 -1.77 1.38 -2.18
CA LEU A 88 -0.98 2.23 -1.30
C LEU A 88 -1.24 3.72 -1.55
N ASN A 89 -1.36 4.15 -2.80
CA ASN A 89 -1.68 5.53 -3.15
C ASN A 89 -3.08 5.94 -2.65
N GLN A 90 -4.06 5.04 -2.72
CA GLN A 90 -5.39 5.27 -2.15
C GLN A 90 -5.33 5.38 -0.63
N GLU A 91 -4.56 4.51 0.03
CA GLU A 91 -4.34 4.57 1.47
C GLU A 91 -3.67 5.90 1.87
N VAL A 92 -2.59 6.30 1.21
CA VAL A 92 -1.87 7.57 1.44
C VAL A 92 -2.75 8.79 1.17
N PHE A 93 -3.51 8.81 0.07
CA PHE A 93 -4.45 9.88 -0.21
C PHE A 93 -5.50 9.99 0.90
N SER A 94 -6.00 8.85 1.39
CA SER A 94 -6.92 8.84 2.52
C SER A 94 -6.25 9.44 3.75
N TYR A 95 -5.00 9.09 4.09
CA TYR A 95 -4.29 9.62 5.26
C TYR A 95 -4.07 11.13 5.21
N ASN A 96 -3.65 11.68 4.06
CA ASN A 96 -3.43 13.12 3.87
C ASN A 96 -4.70 13.96 4.07
N VAL A 97 -5.87 13.41 3.73
CA VAL A 97 -7.16 14.09 3.93
C VAL A 97 -7.58 14.13 5.41
N TYR A 98 -7.01 13.29 6.28
CA TYR A 98 -7.34 13.24 7.72
C TYR A 98 -6.34 13.98 8.61
N GLU A 99 -5.04 14.00 8.28
CA GLU A 99 -4.05 14.84 9.01
C GLU A 99 -4.29 16.34 8.81
N SER A 100 -4.96 16.74 7.72
CA SER A 100 -5.28 18.14 7.43
C SER A 100 -6.62 18.60 7.99
N LYS A 101 -7.41 17.74 8.67
CA LYS A 101 -8.76 18.14 9.07
C LYS A 101 -8.73 19.08 10.25
N ASP A 102 -9.48 20.15 10.07
CA ASP A 102 -9.81 21.05 11.14
C ASP A 102 -10.56 20.25 12.23
N PRO A 103 -10.12 20.29 13.52
CA PRO A 103 -10.78 19.51 14.57
C PRO A 103 -12.26 19.85 14.74
N ARG A 104 -12.70 21.02 14.22
CA ARG A 104 -14.11 21.40 14.13
C ARG A 104 -14.94 20.44 13.28
N ASP A 105 -14.36 19.81 12.27
CA ASP A 105 -15.05 18.88 11.37
C ASP A 105 -15.57 17.63 12.09
N PHE A 106 -15.05 17.34 13.29
CA PHE A 106 -15.48 16.21 14.12
C PHE A 106 -16.56 16.60 15.13
N VAL A 107 -16.81 17.90 15.33
CA VAL A 107 -17.88 18.39 16.22
C VAL A 107 -19.19 18.36 15.45
N ASP A 108 -20.00 17.32 15.70
CA ASP A 108 -21.27 17.13 15.00
C ASP A 108 -22.46 17.34 15.94
N ILE A 109 -23.04 18.55 15.87
CA ILE A 109 -24.15 18.98 16.72
C ILE A 109 -25.54 18.54 16.20
N ASN A 110 -25.62 18.10 14.94
CA ASN A 110 -26.88 17.77 14.28
C ASN A 110 -26.99 16.26 13.98
N ASP A 111 -26.01 15.47 14.39
CA ASP A 111 -26.05 14.01 14.22
C ASP A 111 -27.28 13.42 14.96
N PRO A 112 -28.12 12.63 14.28
CA PRO A 112 -29.33 12.07 14.88
C PRO A 112 -29.07 11.20 16.11
N LEU A 113 -27.96 10.45 16.14
CA LEU A 113 -27.62 9.58 17.26
C LEU A 113 -27.14 10.38 18.46
N VAL A 114 -26.44 11.49 18.25
CA VAL A 114 -26.11 12.46 19.31
C VAL A 114 -27.38 13.02 19.94
N LEU A 115 -28.34 13.46 19.12
CA LEU A 115 -29.61 14.01 19.58
C LEU A 115 -30.46 12.96 20.33
N GLU A 116 -30.57 11.74 19.79
CA GLU A 116 -31.28 10.64 20.44
C GLU A 116 -30.65 10.28 21.80
N THR A 117 -29.32 10.23 21.86
CA THR A 117 -28.60 9.97 23.11
C THR A 117 -28.83 11.08 24.13
N LEU A 118 -28.84 12.35 23.69
CA LEU A 118 -29.15 13.49 24.55
C LEU A 118 -30.55 13.37 25.15
N ASP A 119 -31.56 13.06 24.33
CA ASP A 119 -32.94 12.89 24.79
C ASP A 119 -33.11 11.78 25.85
N GLN A 120 -32.19 10.82 25.89
CA GLN A 120 -32.16 9.77 26.92
C GLN A 120 -31.53 10.24 28.25
N ILE A 121 -30.62 11.21 28.23
CA ILE A 121 -29.84 11.61 29.42
C ILE A 121 -30.20 12.98 29.98
N ILE A 122 -30.86 13.84 29.19
CA ILE A 122 -31.33 15.16 29.63
C ILE A 122 -32.84 15.31 29.40
N THR A 123 -33.48 16.14 30.22
CA THR A 123 -34.89 16.50 30.02
C THR A 123 -35.06 18.01 29.84
N PRO A 124 -36.17 18.47 29.22
CA PRO A 124 -36.40 19.90 29.02
C PRO A 124 -36.41 20.74 30.30
N ASN A 125 -36.79 20.13 31.43
CA ASN A 125 -36.91 20.80 32.73
C ASN A 125 -35.59 20.93 33.48
N MET A 126 -34.52 20.26 33.04
CA MET A 126 -33.21 20.35 33.69
C MET A 126 -32.60 21.74 33.50
N GLY A 127 -32.03 22.29 34.58
CA GLY A 127 -31.20 23.48 34.50
C GLY A 127 -29.90 23.24 33.74
N ASN A 128 -29.24 24.29 33.27
CA ASN A 128 -27.99 24.16 32.49
C ASN A 128 -26.91 23.39 33.25
N ALA A 129 -26.76 23.60 34.57
CA ALA A 129 -25.79 22.86 35.37
C ALA A 129 -26.11 21.36 35.46
N GLU A 130 -27.40 21.00 35.53
CA GLU A 130 -27.84 19.60 35.56
C GLU A 130 -27.61 18.93 34.20
N LYS A 131 -27.94 19.61 33.10
CA LYS A 131 -27.64 19.13 31.74
C LYS A 131 -26.15 18.91 31.54
N ALA A 132 -25.33 19.88 31.90
CA ALA A 132 -23.88 19.80 31.78
C ALA A 132 -23.31 18.61 32.59
N ARG A 133 -23.81 18.41 33.82
CA ARG A 133 -23.41 17.28 34.67
C ARG A 133 -23.82 15.94 34.04
N ALA A 134 -25.06 15.81 33.56
CA ALA A 134 -25.54 14.58 32.93
C ALA A 134 -24.71 14.21 31.68
N ILE A 135 -24.46 15.20 30.81
CA ILE A 135 -23.64 15.02 29.61
C ILE A 135 -22.21 14.65 29.98
N PHE A 136 -21.59 15.36 30.92
CA PHE A 136 -20.23 15.05 31.38
C PHE A 136 -20.12 13.62 31.92
N ASN A 137 -21.05 13.21 32.79
CA ASN A 137 -21.07 11.88 33.37
C ASN A 137 -21.25 10.82 32.28
N TYR A 138 -22.18 11.02 31.35
CA TYR A 138 -22.35 10.12 30.20
C TYR A 138 -21.05 9.95 29.42
N THR A 139 -20.41 11.04 29.01
CA THR A 139 -19.17 10.97 28.23
C THR A 139 -18.00 10.34 29.00
N ARG A 140 -17.94 10.54 30.32
CA ARG A 140 -16.93 9.94 31.20
C ARG A 140 -17.15 8.44 31.38
N ASP A 141 -18.39 8.05 31.73
CA ASP A 141 -18.73 6.73 32.29
C ASP A 141 -19.16 5.72 31.22
N GLU A 142 -19.87 6.16 30.18
CA GLU A 142 -20.44 5.26 29.17
C GLU A 142 -19.46 4.93 28.04
N ILE A 143 -18.37 5.69 27.93
CA ILE A 143 -17.34 5.49 26.91
C ILE A 143 -16.13 4.83 27.55
N SER A 144 -15.95 3.54 27.28
CA SER A 144 -14.78 2.79 27.75
C SER A 144 -13.54 3.18 26.97
N LYS A 145 -12.37 3.12 27.62
CA LYS A 145 -11.10 3.30 26.92
C LYS A 145 -10.96 2.24 25.83
N ASP A 146 -10.62 2.64 24.62
CA ASP A 146 -10.24 1.67 23.58
C ASP A 146 -8.75 1.38 23.65
N GLU A 147 -8.34 0.16 23.97
CA GLU A 147 -6.92 -0.22 24.00
C GLU A 147 -6.27 -0.25 22.62
N LYS A 148 -7.07 -0.11 21.56
CA LYS A 148 -6.57 -0.05 20.20
C LYS A 148 -6.05 1.35 19.90
N LEU A 149 -4.72 1.46 19.92
CA LEU A 149 -3.99 2.50 19.19
C LEU A 149 -4.39 2.54 17.71
N ILE A 150 -4.99 1.46 17.17
CA ILE A 150 -5.31 1.31 15.76
C ILE A 150 -6.80 1.00 15.54
N ARG A 151 -7.60 1.99 15.10
CA ARG A 151 -8.96 1.76 14.57
C ARG A 151 -8.94 1.81 13.06
N ASN A 152 -9.52 0.80 12.41
CA ASN A 152 -9.57 0.69 10.94
C ASN A 152 -8.20 0.86 10.24
N GLY A 153 -7.11 0.37 10.87
CA GLY A 153 -5.75 0.45 10.32
C GLY A 153 -4.99 1.76 10.55
N ARG A 154 -5.43 2.65 11.47
CA ARG A 154 -4.84 3.98 11.73
C ARG A 154 -4.54 4.26 13.20
N ILE A 155 -3.48 5.01 13.50
CA ILE A 155 -3.36 5.77 14.76
C ILE A 155 -4.44 6.86 14.74
N ASP A 156 -5.54 6.61 15.45
CA ASP A 156 -6.71 7.49 15.47
C ASP A 156 -6.55 8.52 16.59
N TYR A 157 -6.66 9.81 16.26
CA TYR A 157 -6.67 10.90 17.24
C TYR A 157 -8.05 11.55 17.37
N TRP A 158 -9.01 11.33 16.46
CA TRP A 158 -10.29 12.02 16.56
C TRP A 158 -11.37 11.23 15.81
N ASN A 159 -12.38 10.77 16.54
CA ASN A 159 -13.49 10.02 15.98
C ASN A 159 -14.81 10.82 16.01
N TYR A 160 -15.70 10.51 15.07
CA TYR A 160 -17.01 11.15 15.01
C TYR A 160 -17.90 10.71 16.20
N PRO A 161 -18.71 11.62 16.79
CA PRO A 161 -19.60 11.33 17.91
C PRO A 161 -20.46 10.07 17.72
N LYS A 162 -21.04 9.88 16.53
CA LYS A 162 -21.85 8.70 16.21
C LYS A 162 -21.10 7.38 16.36
N ASN A 163 -19.82 7.36 15.99
CA ASN A 163 -19.00 6.15 16.05
C ASN A 163 -18.62 5.85 17.50
N ILE A 164 -18.35 6.90 18.28
CA ILE A 164 -18.05 6.80 19.71
C ILE A 164 -19.27 6.27 20.47
N ILE A 165 -20.47 6.80 20.21
CA ILE A 165 -21.72 6.35 20.83
C ILE A 165 -22.02 4.89 20.46
N ASN A 166 -21.94 4.53 19.17
CA ASN A 166 -22.24 3.16 18.70
C ASN A 166 -21.27 2.12 19.26
N SER A 167 -19.98 2.43 19.29
CA SER A 167 -18.96 1.49 19.76
C SER A 167 -18.83 1.46 21.28
N LYS A 168 -19.32 2.49 21.97
CA LYS A 168 -19.09 2.75 23.41
C LYS A 168 -17.59 2.75 23.77
N LYS A 169 -16.74 3.08 22.80
CA LYS A 169 -15.27 3.04 22.91
C LYS A 169 -14.65 4.32 22.36
N GLY A 170 -13.69 4.85 23.11
CA GLY A 170 -13.05 6.12 22.81
C GLY A 170 -11.72 6.28 23.55
N GLU A 171 -10.73 6.89 22.91
CA GLU A 171 -9.59 7.45 23.64
C GLU A 171 -9.97 8.82 24.25
N TYR A 172 -9.04 9.48 24.94
CA TYR A 172 -9.35 10.68 25.71
C TYR A 172 -9.92 11.83 24.83
N GLU A 173 -9.32 12.03 23.68
CA GLU A 173 -9.67 13.04 22.69
C GLU A 173 -11.00 12.74 21.98
N ASP A 174 -11.35 11.47 21.78
CA ASP A 174 -12.70 11.06 21.37
C ASP A 174 -13.74 11.53 22.39
N LYS A 175 -13.47 11.33 23.68
CA LYS A 175 -14.35 11.81 24.75
C LYS A 175 -14.48 13.33 24.72
N ILE A 176 -13.42 14.07 24.40
CA ILE A 176 -13.48 15.53 24.24
C ILE A 176 -14.41 15.93 23.09
N ILE A 177 -14.31 15.29 21.91
CA ILE A 177 -15.19 15.56 20.76
C ILE A 177 -16.64 15.24 21.07
N LEU A 178 -16.90 14.08 21.68
CA LEU A 178 -18.25 13.72 22.07
C LEU A 178 -18.82 14.75 23.06
N LEU A 179 -18.04 15.15 24.06
CA LEU A 179 -18.46 16.09 25.09
C LEU A 179 -18.82 17.46 24.50
N ILE A 180 -17.95 18.06 23.66
CA ILE A 180 -18.26 19.35 23.03
C ILE A 180 -19.47 19.25 22.11
N SER A 181 -19.60 18.16 21.34
CA SER A 181 -20.74 17.96 20.43
C SER A 181 -22.05 17.87 21.19
N MET A 182 -22.09 17.08 22.27
CA MET A 182 -23.28 16.92 23.11
C MET A 182 -23.65 18.21 23.85
N LEU A 183 -22.67 18.95 24.40
CA LEU A 183 -22.93 20.24 25.04
C LEU A 183 -23.48 21.27 24.04
N ARG A 184 -22.90 21.36 22.84
CA ARG A 184 -23.38 22.30 21.82
C ARG A 184 -24.76 21.90 21.30
N ALA A 185 -25.02 20.61 21.07
CA ALA A 185 -26.33 20.08 20.68
C ALA A 185 -27.40 20.28 21.78
N ALA A 186 -27.01 20.23 23.07
CA ALA A 186 -27.91 20.52 24.20
C ALA A 186 -28.29 22.01 24.34
N GLY A 187 -27.78 22.88 23.46
CA GLY A 187 -28.17 24.28 23.35
C GLY A 187 -27.26 25.28 24.06
N PHE A 188 -26.13 24.85 24.62
CA PHE A 188 -25.13 25.77 25.15
C PHE A 188 -24.48 26.54 24.02
N LYS A 189 -24.23 27.84 24.16
CA LYS A 189 -23.75 28.71 23.07
C LYS A 189 -22.28 28.49 22.74
N GLU A 190 -21.89 28.86 21.52
CA GLU A 190 -20.50 28.84 21.04
C GLU A 190 -19.54 29.63 21.95
N SER A 191 -20.02 30.72 22.54
CA SER A 191 -19.25 31.55 23.50
C SER A 191 -19.14 30.95 24.90
N GLU A 192 -19.95 29.92 25.19
CA GLU A 192 -20.05 29.27 26.50
C GLU A 192 -19.25 27.97 26.54
N VAL A 193 -19.06 27.28 25.42
CA VAL A 193 -18.42 25.96 25.37
C VAL A 193 -17.37 25.88 24.27
N GLU A 194 -16.13 25.60 24.65
CA GLU A 194 -15.01 25.51 23.72
C GLU A 194 -14.02 24.44 24.20
N VAL A 195 -13.42 23.72 23.26
CA VAL A 195 -12.27 22.84 23.50
C VAL A 195 -11.02 23.70 23.56
N VAL A 196 -10.14 23.43 24.53
CA VAL A 196 -8.87 24.12 24.71
C VAL A 196 -7.75 23.09 24.74
N GLY A 197 -6.78 23.24 23.85
CA GLY A 197 -5.52 22.52 23.90
C GLY A 197 -4.42 23.42 24.43
N ALA A 198 -3.68 22.96 25.43
CA ALA A 198 -2.68 23.78 26.10
C ALA A 198 -1.43 23.00 26.51
N LYS A 199 -0.32 23.71 26.66
CA LYS A 199 0.82 23.24 27.46
C LYS A 199 0.60 23.62 28.90
N ILE A 200 0.83 22.67 29.79
CA ILE A 200 0.71 22.86 31.24
C ILE A 200 2.10 22.68 31.83
N SER A 201 2.60 23.71 32.49
CA SER A 201 3.90 23.67 33.16
C SER A 201 3.75 23.83 34.67
N ILE A 202 4.47 22.97 35.40
CA ILE A 202 4.72 23.02 36.84
C ILE A 202 6.25 23.12 37.01
N ILE A 203 6.74 23.60 38.15
CA ILE A 203 8.19 23.62 38.45
C ILE A 203 8.80 22.25 38.11
N ASN A 204 9.74 22.24 37.15
CA ASN A 204 10.46 21.06 36.64
C ASN A 204 9.63 20.01 35.86
N SER A 205 8.42 20.33 35.40
CA SER A 205 7.65 19.42 34.54
C SER A 205 6.79 20.20 33.55
N THR A 206 6.70 19.71 32.32
CA THR A 206 5.81 20.27 31.29
C THR A 206 5.11 19.13 30.56
N SER A 207 3.79 19.25 30.44
CA SER A 207 2.93 18.33 29.70
C SER A 207 2.06 19.12 28.72
N SER A 208 1.34 18.41 27.86
CA SER A 208 0.26 18.98 27.05
C SER A 208 -1.03 18.25 27.41
N ASP A 209 -2.14 18.97 27.37
CA ASP A 209 -3.45 18.43 27.68
C ASP A 209 -4.53 19.14 26.86
N ILE A 210 -5.71 18.53 26.81
CA ILE A 210 -6.88 19.06 26.12
C ILE A 210 -8.12 18.87 27.00
N TRP A 211 -9.01 19.87 27.04
CA TRP A 211 -10.24 19.81 27.83
C TRP A 211 -11.34 20.65 27.21
N VAL A 212 -12.58 20.49 27.69
CA VAL A 212 -13.68 21.39 27.36
C VAL A 212 -13.80 22.46 28.45
N GLU A 213 -13.75 23.73 28.09
CA GLU A 213 -14.13 24.83 28.97
C GLU A 213 -15.62 25.14 28.82
N LEU A 214 -16.33 25.19 29.94
CA LEU A 214 -17.74 25.51 30.01
C LEU A 214 -17.99 26.69 30.95
N LYS A 215 -18.59 27.76 30.42
CA LYS A 215 -19.03 28.92 31.19
C LYS A 215 -20.42 28.68 31.76
N LEU A 216 -20.52 28.61 33.09
CA LEU A 216 -21.76 28.40 33.84
C LEU A 216 -21.83 29.37 35.01
N ASN A 217 -22.92 30.12 35.11
CA ASN A 217 -23.20 31.02 36.24
C ASN A 217 -22.05 32.00 36.56
N GLY A 218 -21.36 32.51 35.53
CA GLY A 218 -20.24 33.44 35.67
C GLY A 218 -18.88 32.79 35.96
N ASN A 219 -18.84 31.46 36.17
CA ASN A 219 -17.61 30.69 36.35
C ASN A 219 -17.25 29.92 35.08
N THR A 220 -15.97 29.64 34.88
CA THR A 220 -15.50 28.74 33.82
C THR A 220 -14.99 27.45 34.44
N TYR A 221 -15.62 26.34 34.10
CA TYR A 221 -15.25 25.00 34.55
C TYR A 221 -14.48 24.27 33.45
N LEU A 222 -13.51 23.45 33.85
CA LEU A 222 -12.76 22.58 32.93
C LEU A 222 -13.32 21.18 33.06
N PHE A 223 -13.91 20.69 31.98
CA PHE A 223 -14.46 19.36 31.90
C PHE A 223 -13.41 18.44 31.28
N LEU A 224 -12.87 17.56 32.12
CA LEU A 224 -11.92 16.51 31.75
C LEU A 224 -12.59 15.16 32.04
N PRO A 225 -13.17 14.47 31.03
CA PRO A 225 -13.97 13.25 31.22
C PRO A 225 -13.09 12.00 31.51
N ARG A 226 -12.29 12.07 32.58
CA ARG A 226 -11.45 10.98 33.11
C ARG A 226 -12.20 10.28 34.24
N GLU A 227 -11.96 8.98 34.43
CA GLU A 227 -12.71 8.12 35.36
C GLU A 227 -12.88 8.70 36.79
N ASN A 228 -11.87 9.42 37.30
CA ASN A 228 -11.88 9.96 38.66
C ASN A 228 -12.24 11.45 38.78
N ASN A 229 -12.62 12.11 37.68
CA ASN A 229 -12.95 13.52 37.68
C ASN A 229 -14.45 13.74 37.83
N ASN A 230 -14.86 14.71 38.65
CA ASN A 230 -16.25 15.18 38.73
C ASN A 230 -16.45 16.40 37.81
N PHE A 231 -17.70 16.66 37.42
CA PHE A 231 -18.05 17.76 36.51
C PHE A 231 -17.62 19.15 37.01
N ASP A 232 -17.53 19.34 38.34
CA ASP A 232 -17.15 20.59 39.00
C ASP A 232 -15.76 20.53 39.66
N SER A 233 -14.97 19.50 39.35
CA SER A 233 -13.64 19.31 39.97
C SER A 233 -12.67 20.45 39.71
N PHE A 234 -12.83 21.18 38.59
CA PHE A 234 -11.82 22.13 38.14
C PHE A 234 -12.46 23.44 37.70
N ASN A 235 -12.09 24.53 38.40
CA ASN A 235 -12.37 25.89 37.98
C ASN A 235 -11.14 26.50 37.29
N LYS A 236 -11.35 27.25 36.21
CA LYS A 236 -10.28 27.88 35.41
C LYS A 236 -9.37 28.74 36.26
N ASN A 237 -9.94 29.56 37.11
CA ASN A 237 -9.18 30.52 37.91
C ASN A 237 -8.26 29.82 38.93
N ASP A 238 -8.64 28.63 39.40
CA ASP A 238 -7.84 27.89 40.38
C ASP A 238 -6.73 27.10 39.67
N ILE A 239 -7.06 26.42 38.58
CA ILE A 239 -6.09 25.66 37.79
C ILE A 239 -5.02 26.56 37.18
N TYR A 240 -5.41 27.69 36.57
CA TYR A 240 -4.46 28.60 35.91
C TYR A 240 -3.60 29.39 36.91
N LYS A 241 -3.93 29.38 38.21
CA LYS A 241 -3.05 29.90 39.27
C LYS A 241 -2.02 28.88 39.72
N ILE A 242 -2.39 27.60 39.77
CA ILE A 242 -1.52 26.51 40.23
C ILE A 242 -0.52 26.14 39.13
N TYR A 243 -0.99 26.11 37.88
CA TYR A 243 -0.20 25.73 36.72
C TYR A 243 0.01 26.90 35.78
N ASN A 244 1.20 26.99 35.19
CA ASN A 244 1.42 27.89 34.07
C ASN A 244 0.81 27.26 32.81
N VAL A 245 -0.38 27.75 32.43
CA VAL A 245 -1.12 27.24 31.27
C VAL A 245 -0.86 28.15 30.06
N GLN A 246 -0.30 27.57 29.00
CA GLN A 246 -0.15 28.22 27.70
C GLN A 246 -1.15 27.61 26.72
N GLU A 247 -2.26 28.31 26.46
CA GLU A 247 -3.24 27.91 25.44
C GLU A 247 -2.56 27.89 24.06
N LEU A 248 -2.63 26.76 23.36
CA LEU A 248 -2.08 26.59 22.00
C LEU A 248 -3.16 26.80 20.94
N PHE A 249 -4.36 26.28 21.21
CA PHE A 249 -5.52 26.44 20.35
C PHE A 249 -6.80 26.32 21.14
N ARG A 250 -7.87 26.86 20.56
CA ARG A 250 -9.24 26.83 21.08
C ARG A 250 -10.20 26.62 19.94
N PHE A 251 -11.20 25.75 20.10
CA PHE A 251 -12.22 25.58 19.08
C PHE A 251 -13.61 25.17 19.61
N ASN A 252 -14.62 25.37 18.78
CA ASN A 252 -15.95 24.76 18.88
C ASN A 252 -16.42 24.37 17.46
N ASP A 253 -17.69 24.05 17.23
CA ASP A 253 -18.24 23.71 15.91
C ASP A 253 -18.07 24.80 14.82
N LYS A 254 -17.73 26.04 15.19
CA LYS A 254 -17.69 27.19 14.27
C LYS A 254 -16.37 27.91 14.23
N THR A 255 -15.68 28.06 15.36
CA THR A 255 -14.47 28.88 15.47
C THR A 255 -13.27 28.03 15.84
N LEU A 256 -12.13 28.28 15.21
CA LEU A 256 -10.82 27.72 15.58
C LEU A 256 -9.84 28.89 15.69
N MET A 257 -9.23 29.04 16.85
CA MET A 257 -8.18 30.02 17.13
C MET A 257 -6.90 29.28 17.50
N ARG A 258 -5.75 29.77 17.00
CA ARG A 258 -4.42 29.26 17.34
C ARG A 258 -3.59 30.42 17.90
N SER A 259 -2.85 30.17 18.97
CA SER A 259 -1.99 31.15 19.65
C SER A 259 -0.64 31.32 18.97
#